data_AF-R1CSX8-F1
#
_entry.id   AF-R1CSX8-F1
#
_cell.length_a   1.000
_cell.length_b   1.000
_cell.length_c   1.000
_cell.angle_alpha   90.00
_cell.angle_beta   90.00
_cell.angle_gamma   90.00
#
_symmetry.space_group_name_H-M   'P 1'
#
loop_
_entity.id
_entity.type
_entity.pdbx_description
1 polymer ?
#
loop_
_entity_poly.entity_id
_entity_poly.type
_entity_poly.pdbx_seq_one_letter_code
_entity_poly.pdbx_strand_id
1 'polypeptide(L)' 'MKNIDILRELYNKGFKCIRYEDGERGEFTVYCKNFEKEKIYSIQTNNQDEIQEIKDYIDNNTYS' A
#
# COMPACT_ATOMS: atom_id res chain seq x y z
N MET A 1 11.40 -9.69 -2.26
CA MET A 1 9.97 -9.63 -2.58
C MET A 1 9.64 -8.15 -2.74
N LYS A 2 9.02 -7.73 -3.85
CA LYS A 2 8.75 -6.31 -4.10
C LYS A 2 7.60 -5.85 -3.19
N ASN A 3 7.55 -4.57 -2.85
CA ASN A 3 6.49 -4.01 -2.02
C ASN A 3 5.11 -4.13 -2.70
N ILE A 4 5.05 -4.13 -4.03
CA ILE A 4 3.81 -4.40 -4.75
C ILE A 4 3.27 -5.83 -4.50
N ASP A 5 4.15 -6.83 -4.39
CA ASP A 5 3.73 -8.21 -4.12
C ASP A 5 3.16 -8.31 -2.70
N ILE A 6 3.78 -7.61 -1.74
CA ILE A 6 3.28 -7.50 -0.36
C ILE A 6 1.90 -6.84 -0.35
N LEU A 7 1.73 -5.75 -1.08
CA LEU A 7 0.44 -5.04 -1.17
C LEU A 7 -0.66 -5.93 -1.76
N ARG A 8 -0.37 -6.66 -2.84
CA ARG A 8 -1.31 -7.63 -3.44
C ARG A 8 -1.71 -8.71 -2.43
N GLU A 9 -0.75 -9.26 -1.70
CA GLU A 9 -1.04 -10.23 -0.64
C GLU A 9 -1.90 -9.65 0.49
N LEU A 10 -1.65 -8.41 0.90
CA LEU A 10 -2.44 -7.74 1.93
C LEU A 10 -3.89 -7.59 1.49
N TYR A 11 -4.14 -7.18 0.25
CA TYR A 11 -5.48 -7.09 -0.33
C TYR A 11 -6.18 -8.46 -0.35
N ASN A 12 -5.48 -9.51 -0.76
CA ASN A 12 -5.99 -10.89 -0.71
C ASN A 12 -6.30 -11.36 0.72
N LYS A 13 -5.60 -10.83 1.73
CA LYS A 13 -5.81 -11.11 3.16
C LYS A 13 -6.88 -10.20 3.79
N GLY A 14 -7.61 -9.41 2.99
CA GLY A 14 -8.68 -8.52 3.46
C GLY A 14 -8.19 -7.21 4.09
N PHE A 15 -6.92 -6.85 3.91
CA PHE A 15 -6.47 -5.50 4.24
C PHE A 15 -6.90 -4.54 3.13
N LYS A 16 -7.18 -3.29 3.50
CA LYS A 16 -7.44 -2.18 2.58
C LYS A 16 -6.50 -1.03 2.90
N CYS A 17 -6.02 -0.34 1.88
CA CYS A 17 -5.31 0.91 2.08
C CYS A 17 -6.26 1.93 2.71
N ILE A 18 -5.84 2.59 3.79
CA ILE A 18 -6.60 3.65 4.46
C ILE A 18 -5.96 5.02 4.27
N ARG A 19 -4.66 5.05 3.95
CA ARG A 19 -3.87 6.26 3.75
C ARG A 19 -2.55 5.90 3.07
N TYR A 20 -2.04 6.78 2.23
CA TYR A 20 -0.63 6.79 1.86
C TYR A 20 -0.08 8.22 1.97
N GLU A 21 1.23 8.36 2.13
CA GLU A 21 1.92 9.64 2.29
C GLU A 21 3.22 9.62 1.50
N ASP A 22 3.51 10.73 0.82
CA ASP A 22 4.81 11.03 0.24
C ASP A 22 5.65 11.79 1.29
N GLY A 23 6.84 11.29 1.58
CA GLY A 23 7.82 11.86 2.52
C GLY A 23 8.73 12.89 1.83
N GLU A 24 9.37 13.72 2.64
CA GLU A 24 10.15 14.88 2.16
C GLU A 24 11.38 14.50 1.32
N ARG A 25 11.91 13.27 1.44
CA ARG A 25 13.11 12.83 0.69
C ARG A 25 12.78 11.75 -0.34
N GLY A 26 11.51 11.71 -0.78
CA GLY A 26 11.03 10.73 -1.75
C GLY A 26 10.72 9.37 -1.15
N GLU A 27 10.66 9.25 0.18
CA GLU A 27 10.02 8.10 0.82
C GLU A 27 8.52 8.10 0.51
N PHE A 28 7.93 6.92 0.48
CA PHE A 28 6.51 6.74 0.28
C PHE A 28 6.05 5.65 1.24
N THR A 29 5.01 5.95 2.00
CA THR A 29 4.47 5.04 3.02
C THR A 29 3.00 4.78 2.75
N VAL A 30 2.62 3.50 2.70
CA VAL A 30 1.23 3.05 2.59
C VAL A 30 0.81 2.41 3.90
N TYR A 31 -0.37 2.80 4.40
CA TYR A 31 -0.99 2.25 5.59
C TYR A 31 -2.20 1.41 5.20
N CYS A 32 -2.15 0.12 5.51
CA CYS A 32 -3.21 -0.84 5.25
C CYS A 32 -3.84 -1.32 6.56
N LYS A 33 -5.17 -1.42 6.61
CA LYS A 33 -5.92 -1.94 7.76
C LYS A 33 -6.81 -3.11 7.33
N ASN A 34 -6.80 -4.18 8.12
CA ASN A 34 -7.83 -5.21 8.09
C ASN A 34 -8.77 -4.95 9.27
N PHE A 35 -10.04 -4.64 8.97
CA PHE A 35 -11.04 -4.25 9.97
C PHE A 35 -11.60 -5.45 10.75
N GLU A 36 -11.63 -6.64 10.15
CA GLU A 36 -12.12 -7.86 10.81
C GLU A 36 -11.13 -8.37 11.87
N LYS A 37 -9.83 -8.21 11.61
CA LYS A 37 -8.75 -8.67 12.48
C LYS A 37 -8.17 -7.56 13.36
N GLU A 38 -8.66 -6.33 13.18
CA GLU A 38 -8.12 -5.12 13.80
C GLU A 38 -6.59 -4.98 13.64
N LYS A 39 -6.05 -5.37 12.48
CA LYS A 39 -4.61 -5.32 12.19
C LYS A 39 -4.25 -4.17 11.27
N ILE A 40 -3.08 -3.58 11.51
CA ILE A 40 -2.48 -2.54 10.65
C ILE A 40 -1.16 -3.06 10.11
N TYR A 41 -0.88 -2.76 8.85
CA TYR A 41 0.39 -3.04 8.20
C TYR A 41 0.84 -1.81 7.40
N SER A 42 2.14 -1.50 7.43
CA SER A 42 2.72 -0.40 6.68
C SER A 42 3.76 -0.90 5.69
N ILE A 43 3.71 -0.38 4.48
CA ILE A 43 4.71 -0.61 3.43
C ILE A 43 5.45 0.71 3.23
N GLN A 44 6.78 0.67 3.16
CA GLN A 44 7.61 1.84 2.89
C GLN A 44 8.56 1.55 1.74
N THR A 45 8.68 2.50 0.81
CA THR A 45 9.64 2.46 -0.30
C THR A 45 10.14 3.86 -0.62
N ASN A 46 11.28 3.97 -1.29
CA ASN A 46 11.76 5.21 -1.90
C ASN A 46 12.04 5.04 -3.40
N ASN A 47 11.65 3.89 -3.97
CA ASN A 47 11.81 3.59 -5.38
C ASN A 47 10.64 4.18 -6.17
N GLN A 48 10.92 5.15 -7.04
CA GLN A 48 9.91 5.91 -7.80
C GLN A 48 9.07 5.03 -8.73
N ASP A 49 9.66 4.03 -9.39
CA ASP A 49 8.93 3.11 -10.27
C ASP A 49 7.94 2.26 -9.46
N GLU A 50 8.36 1.81 -8.28
CA GLU A 50 7.53 1.02 -7.36
C GLU A 50 6.41 1.88 -6.74
N ILE A 51 6.69 3.16 -6.46
CA ILE A 51 5.69 4.11 -5.95
C ILE A 51 4.54 4.24 -6.94
N GLN A 52 4.84 4.41 -8.24
CA GLN A 52 3.79 4.53 -9.26
C GLN A 52 2.97 3.25 -9.37
N GLU A 53 3.63 2.07 -9.41
CA GLU A 53 2.92 0.78 -9.46
C GLU A 53 1.99 0.58 -8.25
N ILE A 54 2.43 1.00 -7.06
CA ILE A 54 1.61 0.93 -5.84
C ILE A 54 0.41 1.89 -5.90
N LYS A 55 0.62 3.15 -6.31
CA LYS A 55 -0.45 4.14 -6.42
C LYS A 55 -1.53 3.67 -7.40
N ASP A 56 -1.12 3.22 -8.58
CA ASP A 56 -2.03 2.69 -9.61
C ASP A 56 -2.83 1.49 -9.09
N TYR A 57 -2.19 0.59 -8.34
CA TYR A 57 -2.87 -0.56 -7.75
C TYR A 57 -3.90 -0.14 -6.69
N ILE A 58 -3.58 0.81 -5.81
CA ILE A 58 -4.50 1.32 -4.78
C ILE A 58 -5.70 2.00 -5.43
N ASP A 59 -5.46 2.88 -6.41
CA ASP A 59 -6.52 3.63 -7.08
C ASP A 59 -7.50 2.67 -7.79
N ASN A 60 -6.97 1.71 -8.55
CA ASN A 60 -7.80 0.71 -9.24
C ASN A 60 -8.64 -0.17 -8.29
N ASN A 61 -8.21 -0.37 -7.04
CA ASN A 61 -8.94 -1.18 -6.06
C ASN A 61 -9.79 -0.35 -5.08
N THR A 62 -9.72 0.98 -5.15
CA THR A 62 -10.51 1.89 -4.29
C THR A 62 -11.81 2.29 -4.98
N TYR A 63 -11.81 2.40 -6.31
CA TYR A 63 -12.98 2.78 -7.11
C TYR A 63 -13.71 1.59 -7.77
N SER A 64 -13.28 0.37 -7.50
CA SER A 64 -13.84 -0.88 -8.03
C SER A 64 -14.86 -1.54 -7.09
#